data_AF-A0A5D0W0A0-F1
#
_entry.id   AF-A0A5D0W0A0-F1
#
_cell.length_a   1.000
_cell.length_b   1.000
_cell.length_c   1.000
_cell.angle_alpha   90.00
_cell.angle_beta   90.00
_cell.angle_gamma   90.00
#
_symmetry.space_group_name_H-M   'P 1'
#
loop_
_entity.id
_entity.type
_entity.pdbx_description
1 polymer ?
#
loop_
_entity_poly.entity_id
_entity_poly.type
_entity_poly.pdbx_seq_one_letter_code
_entity_poly.pdbx_strand_id
1 'polypeptide(L)'
;TLGTAGSLEQLSPADLAKQYRRILARGGLTIGMVGAIDAETLAPILDEVFAGLPEEADLVPVAELDPALGRTINDDLAVPQTTILLGLPGLKRNDPDYQAAYVMNHILGGGTFTSWMYQEVREKRGLSY
;
A
#
# COMPACT_ATOMS: atom_id res chain seq x y z
N THR A 1 5.42 7.24 1.71
CA THR A 1 5.63 8.34 0.74
C THR A 1 7.05 8.27 0.24
N LEU A 2 7.34 8.72 -0.99
CA LEU A 2 8.70 8.69 -1.55
C LEU A 2 9.65 9.75 -0.96
N GLY A 3 9.14 10.60 -0.05
CA GLY A 3 9.84 11.78 0.45
C GLY A 3 9.64 13.00 -0.44
N THR A 4 10.22 14.13 -0.04
CA THR A 4 10.40 15.36 -0.83
C THR A 4 11.86 15.51 -1.24
N ALA A 5 12.17 16.34 -2.23
CA ALA A 5 13.56 16.64 -2.63
C ALA A 5 14.43 17.03 -1.43
N GLY A 6 13.95 17.96 -0.59
CA GLY A 6 14.67 18.37 0.62
C GLY A 6 14.86 17.24 1.65
N SER A 7 13.89 16.33 1.81
CA SER A 7 14.08 15.19 2.71
C SER A 7 15.09 14.17 2.17
N LEU A 8 15.17 14.01 0.84
CA LEU A 8 16.08 13.07 0.21
C LEU A 8 17.53 13.55 0.25
N GLU A 9 17.76 14.85 0.04
CA GLU A 9 19.09 15.46 0.14
C GLU A 9 19.72 15.34 1.54
N GLN A 10 18.89 15.19 2.57
CA GLN A 10 19.33 15.06 3.95
C GLN A 10 19.63 13.60 4.37
N LEU A 11 19.26 12.61 3.56
CA LEU A 11 19.46 11.20 3.91
C LEU A 11 20.94 10.81 3.87
N SER A 12 21.40 10.14 4.91
CA SER A 12 22.74 9.56 4.97
C SER A 12 22.71 8.03 4.97
N PRO A 13 23.84 7.36 4.63
CA PRO A 13 23.97 5.92 4.81
C PRO A 13 23.72 5.45 6.25
N ALA A 14 23.99 6.31 7.25
CA ALA A 14 23.73 6.01 8.65
C ALA A 14 22.23 5.95 8.97
N ASP A 15 21.41 6.78 8.32
CA ASP A 15 19.95 6.76 8.48
C ASP A 15 19.35 5.47 7.92
N LEU A 16 19.86 5.01 6.77
CA LEU A 16 19.47 3.73 6.18
C LEU A 16 19.85 2.56 7.09
N ALA A 17 21.10 2.53 7.59
CA ALA A 17 21.55 1.50 8.51
C ALA A 17 20.72 1.50 9.82
N LYS A 18 20.33 2.68 10.30
CA LYS A 18 19.46 2.83 11.47
C LYS A 18 18.06 2.27 11.20
N GLN A 19 17.44 2.61 10.06
CA GLN A 19 16.12 2.08 9.69
C GLN A 19 16.15 0.57 9.46
N TYR A 20 17.19 0.06 8.80
CA TYR A 20 17.38 -1.38 8.59
C TYR A 20 17.34 -2.15 9.91
N ARG A 21 18.15 -1.74 10.89
CA ARG A 21 18.20 -2.41 12.21
C ARG A 21 16.91 -2.29 13.00
N ARG A 22 16.16 -1.21 12.77
CA ARG A 22 14.89 -0.95 13.44
C ARG A 22 13.75 -1.80 12.91
N ILE A 23 13.68 -1.95 11.58
CA ILE A 23 12.54 -2.56 10.89
C ILE A 23 12.72 -4.07 10.70
N LEU A 24 13.92 -4.52 10.33
CA LEU A 24 14.17 -5.93 10.02
C LEU A 24 14.62 -6.67 11.28
N ALA A 25 13.72 -7.50 11.79
CA ALA A 25 13.94 -8.46 12.87
C ALA A 25 13.27 -9.79 12.52
N ARG A 26 13.65 -10.85 13.24
CA ARG A 26 13.01 -12.17 13.12
C ARG A 26 11.56 -12.12 13.62
N GLY A 27 11.32 -11.38 14.71
CA GLY A 27 10.01 -11.05 15.25
C GLY A 27 9.23 -10.17 14.28
N GLY A 28 8.10 -10.67 13.80
CA GLY A 28 7.26 -10.00 12.80
C GLY A 28 7.59 -10.33 11.34
N LEU A 29 8.61 -11.14 11.07
CA LEU A 29 8.94 -11.59 9.72
C LEU A 29 7.88 -12.59 9.22
N THR A 30 7.25 -12.31 8.08
CA THR A 30 6.35 -13.23 7.39
C THR A 30 6.96 -13.65 6.07
N ILE A 31 7.21 -14.95 5.88
CA ILE A 31 7.88 -15.50 4.70
C ILE A 31 6.88 -16.31 3.89
N GLY A 32 6.66 -15.91 2.64
CA GLY A 32 5.89 -16.68 1.67
C GLY A 32 6.83 -17.39 0.70
N MET A 33 6.74 -18.72 0.62
CA MET A 33 7.48 -19.52 -0.35
C MET A 33 6.54 -20.37 -1.19
N VAL A 34 6.75 -20.36 -2.50
CA VAL A 34 5.98 -21.15 -3.47
C VAL A 34 6.95 -21.79 -4.44
N GLY A 35 6.92 -23.12 -4.55
CA GLY A 35 7.82 -23.86 -5.43
C GLY A 35 7.91 -25.35 -5.05
N ALA A 36 8.77 -26.09 -5.75
CA ALA A 36 9.07 -27.49 -5.46
C ALA A 36 10.09 -27.59 -4.33
N ILE A 37 9.68 -27.27 -3.11
CA ILE A 37 10.50 -27.33 -1.90
C ILE A 37 9.64 -27.69 -0.70
N ASP A 38 10.16 -28.58 0.15
CA ASP A 38 9.52 -28.97 1.40
C ASP A 38 10.00 -28.13 2.59
N ALA A 39 9.28 -28.24 3.70
CA ALA A 39 9.55 -27.46 4.91
C ALA A 39 10.87 -27.87 5.57
N GLU A 40 11.21 -29.17 5.54
CA GLU A 40 12.43 -29.68 6.15
C GLU A 40 13.69 -29.15 5.46
N THR A 41 13.66 -29.04 4.13
CA THR A 41 14.74 -28.47 3.31
C THR A 41 14.84 -26.96 3.51
N LEU A 42 13.70 -26.28 3.63
CA LEU A 42 13.64 -24.83 3.73
C LEU A 42 14.10 -24.30 5.10
N ALA A 43 13.70 -24.95 6.20
CA ALA A 43 13.96 -24.48 7.56
C ALA A 43 15.43 -24.08 7.82
N PRO A 44 16.44 -24.94 7.55
CA PRO A 44 17.84 -24.56 7.81
C PRO A 44 18.33 -23.41 6.93
N ILE A 45 17.80 -23.25 5.72
CA ILE A 45 18.13 -22.13 4.84
C ILE A 45 17.59 -20.82 5.43
N LEU A 46 16.37 -20.84 5.96
CA LEU A 46 15.79 -19.66 6.61
C LEU A 46 16.58 -19.28 7.87
N ASP A 47 16.99 -20.27 8.66
CA ASP A 47 17.83 -20.04 9.84
C ASP A 47 19.15 -19.38 9.45
N GLU A 48 19.82 -19.85 8.40
CA GLU A 48 21.06 -19.27 7.91
C GLU A 48 20.88 -17.85 7.37
N VAL A 49 19.89 -17.65 6.48
CA VAL A 49 19.64 -16.36 5.81
C VAL A 49 19.29 -15.26 6.81
N PHE A 50 18.52 -15.60 7.85
CA PHE A 50 18.02 -14.63 8.82
C PHE A 50 18.76 -14.65 10.17
N ALA A 51 19.82 -15.45 10.31
CA ALA A 51 20.63 -15.54 11.53
C ALA A 51 21.16 -14.19 12.01
N GLY A 52 21.47 -13.27 11.07
CA GLY A 52 22.02 -11.96 11.38
C GLY A 52 21.00 -10.91 11.84
N LEU A 53 19.70 -11.22 11.80
CA LEU A 53 18.66 -10.29 12.22
C LEU A 53 18.46 -10.31 13.74
N PRO A 54 18.17 -9.15 14.36
CA PRO A 54 17.75 -9.11 15.76
C PRO A 54 16.47 -9.92 15.98
N GLU A 55 16.21 -10.30 17.22
CA GLU A 55 15.01 -11.05 17.57
C GLU A 55 13.74 -10.18 17.47
N GLU A 56 13.76 -8.97 18.00
CA GLU A 56 12.60 -8.07 18.03
C GLU A 56 12.84 -6.80 17.21
N ALA A 57 11.80 -6.31 16.54
CA ALA A 57 11.83 -5.05 15.82
C ALA A 57 11.52 -3.88 16.76
N ASP A 58 12.10 -2.71 16.50
CA ASP A 58 11.83 -1.47 17.24
C ASP A 58 10.79 -0.63 16.47
N LEU A 59 9.57 -1.17 16.40
CA LEU A 59 8.45 -0.57 15.67
C LEU A 59 7.47 0.09 16.63
N VAL A 60 6.95 1.24 16.21
CA VAL A 60 5.84 1.92 16.89
C VAL A 60 4.54 1.57 16.14
N PRO A 61 3.46 1.18 16.85
CA PRO A 61 2.17 0.95 16.22
C PRO A 61 1.70 2.17 15.44
N VAL A 62 1.14 1.93 14.26
CA VAL A 62 0.53 2.98 13.45
C VAL A 62 -0.76 3.42 14.14
N ALA A 63 -0.87 4.72 14.44
CA ALA A 63 -2.06 5.28 15.04
C ALA A 63 -3.25 5.22 14.08
N GLU A 64 -4.44 5.05 14.66
CA GLU A 64 -5.69 5.18 13.91
C GLU A 64 -5.84 6.61 13.40
N LEU A 65 -6.18 6.74 12.12
CA LEU A 65 -6.41 8.03 11.48
C LEU A 65 -7.91 8.34 11.49
N ASP A 66 -8.29 9.50 12.00
CA ASP A 66 -9.59 10.11 11.72
C ASP A 66 -9.48 11.00 10.48
N PRO A 67 -10.06 10.61 9.33
CA PRO A 67 -9.89 11.36 8.08
C PRO A 67 -10.65 12.68 8.11
N ALA A 68 -9.96 13.77 7.79
CA ALA A 68 -10.61 15.07 7.56
C ALA A 68 -11.42 15.03 6.25
N LEU A 69 -12.75 15.17 6.35
CA LEU A 69 -13.67 15.17 5.21
C LEU A 69 -14.10 16.59 4.82
N GLY A 70 -14.69 16.72 3.63
CA GLY A 70 -15.28 17.98 3.15
C GLY A 70 -14.27 18.99 2.60
N ARG A 71 -13.01 18.59 2.41
CA ARG A 71 -11.99 19.44 1.80
C ARG A 71 -11.96 19.24 0.29
N THR A 72 -12.04 20.34 -0.45
CA THR A 72 -11.75 20.37 -1.88
C THR A 72 -10.42 21.10 -2.09
N ILE A 73 -9.52 20.47 -2.83
CA ILE A 73 -8.22 21.04 -3.21
C ILE A 73 -8.24 21.13 -4.73
N ASN A 74 -7.97 22.32 -5.25
CA ASN A 74 -7.83 22.56 -6.68
C ASN A 74 -6.42 23.09 -6.92
N ASP A 75 -5.64 22.33 -7.68
CA ASP A 75 -4.29 22.70 -8.08
C ASP A 75 -4.26 22.81 -9.61
N ASP A 76 -4.04 24.02 -10.11
CA ASP A 76 -3.95 24.27 -11.54
C ASP A 76 -2.57 23.86 -12.06
N LEU A 77 -2.56 22.84 -12.91
CA LEU A 77 -1.35 22.34 -13.56
C LEU A 77 -1.38 22.71 -15.04
N ALA A 78 -0.23 23.05 -15.61
CA ALA A 78 -0.06 23.37 -17.03
C ALA A 78 -0.10 22.11 -17.91
N VAL A 79 -1.20 21.36 -17.83
CA VAL A 79 -1.46 20.11 -18.56
C VAL A 79 -2.84 20.17 -19.23
N PRO A 80 -3.06 19.46 -20.34
CA PRO A 80 -4.30 19.57 -21.12
C PRO A 80 -5.49 18.80 -20.53
N GLN A 81 -5.30 18.06 -19.43
CA GLN A 81 -6.32 17.20 -18.82
C GLN A 81 -6.43 17.47 -17.32
N THR A 82 -7.65 17.40 -16.80
CA THR A 82 -7.92 17.48 -15.36
C THR A 82 -7.95 16.08 -14.75
N THR A 83 -7.23 15.89 -13.64
CA THR A 83 -7.36 14.69 -12.81
C THR A 83 -8.31 14.97 -11.65
N ILE A 84 -9.35 14.13 -11.50
CA ILE A 84 -10.30 14.23 -10.39
C ILE A 84 -10.07 13.03 -9.47
N LEU A 85 -9.78 13.31 -8.19
CA LEU A 85 -9.61 12.31 -7.14
C LEU A 85 -10.67 12.53 -6.07
N LEU A 86 -11.39 11.48 -5.72
CA LEU A 86 -12.38 11.46 -4.64
C LEU A 86 -11.95 10.41 -3.61
N GLY A 87 -11.78 10.84 -2.36
CA GLY A 87 -11.39 9.98 -1.25
C GLY A 87 -12.40 10.04 -0.13
N LEU A 88 -12.72 8.88 0.44
CA LEU A 88 -13.60 8.70 1.60
C LEU A 88 -12.93 7.74 2.60
N PRO A 89 -13.40 7.67 3.86
CA PRO A 89 -12.92 6.67 4.80
C PRO A 89 -13.13 5.26 4.21
N GLY A 90 -12.08 4.44 4.27
CA GLY A 90 -12.09 3.07 3.77
C GLY A 90 -12.21 2.03 4.89
N LEU A 91 -12.21 0.76 4.49
CA LEU A 91 -12.18 -0.37 5.42
C LEU A 91 -10.74 -0.81 5.73
N LYS A 92 -10.53 -1.37 6.92
CA LYS A 92 -9.28 -2.04 7.28
C LYS A 92 -9.18 -3.39 6.57
N ARG A 93 -7.95 -3.93 6.48
CA ARG A 93 -7.71 -5.21 5.81
C ARG A 93 -8.42 -6.40 6.45
N ASN A 94 -8.63 -6.34 7.77
CA ASN A 94 -9.30 -7.36 8.58
C ASN A 94 -10.77 -7.01 8.91
N ASP A 95 -11.33 -5.99 8.28
CA ASP A 95 -12.72 -5.62 8.47
C ASP A 95 -13.66 -6.75 7.97
N PRO A 96 -14.72 -7.12 8.72
CA PRO A 96 -15.65 -8.17 8.30
C PRO A 96 -16.31 -7.87 6.95
N ASP A 97 -16.49 -6.60 6.59
CA ASP A 97 -17.12 -6.19 5.34
C ASP A 97 -16.12 -6.07 4.17
N TYR A 98 -14.83 -6.36 4.38
CA TYR A 98 -13.79 -6.20 3.35
C TYR A 98 -14.15 -6.89 2.03
N GLN A 99 -14.64 -8.13 2.08
CA GLN A 99 -14.98 -8.89 0.88
C GLN A 99 -16.22 -8.32 0.19
N ALA A 100 -17.23 -7.92 0.96
CA ALA A 100 -18.44 -7.28 0.42
C ALA A 100 -18.09 -5.94 -0.26
N ALA A 101 -17.25 -5.11 0.38
CA ALA A 101 -16.78 -3.86 -0.17
C ALA A 101 -15.90 -4.06 -1.42
N TYR A 102 -15.08 -5.12 -1.47
CA TYR A 102 -14.30 -5.44 -2.65
C TYR A 102 -15.19 -5.77 -3.87
N VAL A 103 -16.24 -6.57 -3.66
CA VAL A 103 -17.24 -6.86 -4.71
C VAL A 103 -17.99 -5.61 -5.13
N MET A 104 -18.43 -4.79 -4.17
CA MET A 104 -19.08 -3.51 -4.45
C MET A 104 -18.17 -2.59 -5.28
N ASN A 105 -16.90 -2.47 -4.92
CA ASN A 105 -15.92 -1.69 -5.67
C ASN A 105 -15.74 -2.23 -7.10
N HIS A 106 -15.73 -3.55 -7.28
CA HIS A 106 -15.69 -4.15 -8.62
C HIS A 106 -16.90 -3.74 -9.49
N ILE A 107 -18.11 -3.70 -8.91
CA ILE A 107 -19.31 -3.23 -9.62
C ILE A 107 -19.24 -1.73 -9.92
N LEU A 108 -18.77 -0.93 -8.95
CA LEU A 108 -18.76 0.52 -9.05
C LEU A 108 -17.76 1.04 -10.09
N GLY A 109 -16.49 0.63 -10.00
CA GLY A 109 -15.41 1.19 -10.83
C GLY A 109 -14.14 0.33 -10.95
N GLY A 110 -13.97 -0.68 -10.10
CA GLY A 110 -12.83 -1.61 -10.15
C GLY A 110 -12.96 -2.69 -11.22
N GLY A 111 -14.18 -2.96 -11.70
CA GLY A 111 -14.44 -3.82 -12.86
C GLY A 111 -14.16 -3.04 -14.13
N THR A 112 -13.18 -3.47 -14.91
CA THR A 112 -12.63 -2.70 -16.05
C THR A 112 -13.70 -2.14 -16.99
N PHE A 113 -14.25 -2.95 -17.90
CA PHE A 113 -15.15 -2.49 -18.97
C PHE A 113 -16.63 -2.68 -18.64
N THR A 114 -16.94 -3.24 -17.48
CA THR A 114 -18.30 -3.61 -17.07
C THR A 114 -18.78 -2.87 -15.82
N SER A 115 -17.97 -2.02 -15.22
CA SER A 115 -18.37 -1.23 -14.06
C SER A 115 -19.31 -0.09 -14.42
N TRP A 116 -20.06 0.37 -13.42
CA TRP A 116 -20.96 1.51 -13.56
C TRP A 116 -20.24 2.79 -13.97
N MET A 117 -19.08 3.09 -13.36
CA MET A 117 -18.30 4.28 -13.73
C MET A 117 -17.80 4.21 -15.17
N TYR A 118 -17.34 3.03 -15.63
CA TYR A 118 -16.93 2.85 -17.02
C TYR A 118 -18.10 3.10 -17.97
N GLN A 119 -19.26 2.49 -17.68
CA GLN A 119 -20.44 2.63 -18.52
C GLN A 119 -20.95 4.07 -18.57
N GLU A 120 -21.06 4.74 -17.43
CA GLU A 120 -21.65 6.07 -17.36
C GLU A 120 -20.68 7.16 -17.84
N VAL A 121 -19.41 7.15 -17.42
CA VAL A 121 -18.48 8.24 -17.72
C VAL A 121 -17.83 8.06 -19.09
N ARG A 122 -17.40 6.84 -19.41
CA ARG A 122 -16.70 6.55 -20.65
C ARG A 122 -17.63 6.12 -21.78
N GLU A 123 -18.39 5.02 -21.61
CA GLU A 123 -19.14 4.43 -22.73
C GLU A 123 -20.27 5.34 -23.23
N LYS A 124 -21.13 5.81 -22.32
CA LYS A 124 -22.31 6.61 -22.69
C LYS A 124 -21.98 8.07 -23.06
N ARG A 125 -20.87 8.61 -22.55
CA ARG A 125 -20.58 10.06 -22.59
C ARG A 125 -19.22 10.43 -23.16
N GLY A 126 -18.28 9.50 -23.26
CA GLY A 126 -16.95 9.75 -23.83
C GLY A 126 -16.08 10.74 -23.05
N LEU A 127 -16.26 10.85 -21.72
CA LEU A 127 -15.62 11.90 -20.91
C LEU A 127 -14.25 11.54 -20.33
N SER A 128 -13.90 10.26 -20.30
CA SER A 128 -12.63 9.76 -19.75
C SER A 128 -12.19 8.51 -20.51
N TYR A 129 -10.88 8.20 -20.43
CA TYR A 129 -10.30 6.96 -20.97
C TYR A 129 -10.00 5.96 -19.85
#